data_AF-A0A512HI97-F1
#
_entry.id   AF-A0A512HI97-F1
#
_cell.length_a   1.000
_cell.length_b   1.000
_cell.length_c   1.000
_cell.angle_alpha   90.00
_cell.angle_beta   90.00
_cell.angle_gamma   90.00
#
_symmetry.space_group_name_H-M   'P 1'
#
loop_
_entity.id
_entity.type
_entity.pdbx_description
1 polymer ?
#
loop_
_entity_poly.entity_id
_entity_poly.type
_entity_poly.pdbx_seq_one_letter_code
_entity_poly.pdbx_strand_id
1 'polypeptide(L)'
;MKTPLAAPAPPGVPADTMVSEMGPCGGTAGVPAAGEAQSLKPPIFLVGFISWKTFMDQWFPDHQVIRLSTGPKTLASFVRKIPRILRDRRSQIYVWSYKSPRVVEIFCRLFAVPLVRVEDGFLRSVQLGAMHVPPLSLCFAERALYFDATVESDLEHLLQTYDFVADAGLMERARAGIAALIASRLSKYNSGQDTDIEALYGPKRTPRILVVGQVEGDMSMIKGMTRQMTNNDLVRAVVRENPDAQVIYKPHPEVLRGIRKKPVQSSPDEVRDICLVLGEDVALADAFETVDRVYTMTSLSGLEALIRGIPVTCFGMPFYAGWGATDDRETCSRRTRRLTVEQIFAAAYLLHPRYLDPTTGENLSFEEALALLARMKKG
;
A
#
# COMPACT_ATOMS: atom_id res chain seq x y z
N MET A 1 -60.85 8.06 13.10
CA MET A 1 -62.02 7.28 13.57
C MET A 1 -62.07 5.96 12.79
N LYS A 2 -62.23 4.84 13.51
CA LYS A 2 -62.44 3.44 13.07
C LYS A 2 -61.21 2.61 12.65
N THR A 3 -60.49 2.20 13.69
CA THR A 3 -60.22 0.82 14.17
C THR A 3 -60.29 -0.39 13.20
N PRO A 4 -59.32 -1.34 13.28
CA PRO A 4 -59.29 -2.60 12.52
C PRO A 4 -60.00 -3.77 13.23
N LEU A 5 -60.38 -4.81 12.48
CA LEU A 5 -60.97 -6.06 12.99
C LEU A 5 -59.93 -7.20 12.99
N ALA A 6 -59.89 -7.97 14.07
CA ALA A 6 -58.92 -9.03 14.34
C ALA A 6 -59.57 -10.43 14.47
N ALA A 7 -58.76 -11.46 14.13
CA ALA A 7 -58.70 -12.85 14.63
C ALA A 7 -59.88 -13.81 14.29
N PRO A 8 -59.72 -15.17 14.27
CA PRO A 8 -59.03 -15.96 15.31
C PRO A 8 -58.12 -17.12 14.85
N ALA A 9 -57.27 -17.58 15.79
CA ALA A 9 -56.48 -18.81 15.74
C ALA A 9 -57.23 -20.00 16.39
N PRO A 10 -56.94 -21.26 16.03
CA PRO A 10 -57.49 -22.45 16.68
C PRO A 10 -56.52 -23.11 17.70
N PRO A 11 -57.01 -24.04 18.55
CA PRO A 11 -56.61 -24.18 19.94
C PRO A 11 -55.57 -25.28 20.21
N GLY A 12 -54.93 -25.19 21.39
CA GLY A 12 -54.14 -26.26 22.00
C GLY A 12 -54.87 -26.92 23.17
N VAL A 13 -54.53 -28.18 23.48
CA VAL A 13 -54.80 -28.93 24.73
C VAL A 13 -53.82 -30.15 24.78
N PRO A 14 -53.58 -30.85 25.91
CA PRO A 14 -52.69 -30.51 27.02
C PRO A 14 -51.61 -31.60 27.31
N ALA A 15 -50.82 -31.36 28.36
CA ALA A 15 -49.86 -32.30 28.98
C ALA A 15 -50.54 -33.30 29.94
N ASP A 16 -49.97 -34.51 30.07
CA ASP A 16 -49.54 -35.12 31.34
C ASP A 16 -49.17 -36.61 31.19
N THR A 17 -48.09 -37.03 31.88
CA THR A 17 -48.05 -38.11 32.91
C THR A 17 -46.71 -38.88 32.90
N MET A 18 -46.08 -38.92 34.08
CA MET A 18 -44.90 -39.73 34.46
C MET A 18 -45.14 -41.24 34.34
N VAL A 19 -44.08 -42.08 34.30
CA VAL A 19 -43.84 -43.24 35.20
C VAL A 19 -42.47 -43.92 34.86
N SER A 20 -41.62 -43.99 35.90
CA SER A 20 -40.72 -45.07 36.36
C SER A 20 -39.67 -45.78 35.46
N GLU A 21 -38.43 -45.68 35.95
CA GLU A 21 -37.34 -46.68 36.10
C GLU A 21 -37.35 -48.01 35.31
N MET A 22 -36.22 -48.34 34.69
CA MET A 22 -35.38 -49.52 34.99
C MET A 22 -34.17 -49.60 34.03
N GLY A 23 -32.94 -49.59 34.57
CA GLY A 23 -31.79 -50.26 33.91
C GLY A 23 -31.88 -51.78 34.15
N PRO A 24 -31.13 -52.66 33.42
CA PRO A 24 -29.69 -52.51 33.20
C PRO A 24 -29.13 -53.00 31.83
N CYS A 25 -27.83 -52.72 31.63
CA CYS A 25 -26.84 -53.41 30.80
C CYS A 25 -27.27 -54.15 29.51
N GLY A 26 -26.91 -53.56 28.37
CA GLY A 26 -26.79 -54.25 27.09
C GLY A 26 -25.80 -53.54 26.19
N GLY A 27 -24.55 -53.99 26.18
CA GLY A 27 -23.52 -53.48 25.28
C GLY A 27 -23.89 -53.76 23.83
N THR A 28 -24.02 -52.71 23.03
CA THR A 28 -23.88 -52.79 21.57
C THR A 28 -23.02 -51.63 21.12
N ALA A 29 -22.04 -51.95 20.27
CA ALA A 29 -20.97 -51.08 19.85
C ALA A 29 -21.50 -49.75 19.33
N GLY A 30 -21.14 -48.66 20.01
CA GLY A 30 -21.31 -47.33 19.48
C GLY A 30 -20.57 -47.21 18.15
N VAL A 31 -21.22 -46.63 17.17
CA VAL A 31 -20.56 -45.91 16.09
C VAL A 31 -20.38 -44.48 16.62
N PRO A 32 -19.17 -44.03 17.00
CA PRO A 32 -18.92 -42.61 17.15
C PRO A 32 -18.31 -42.10 15.85
N ALA A 33 -19.08 -41.20 15.24
CA ALA A 33 -18.66 -40.05 14.44
C ALA A 33 -17.54 -40.27 13.43
N ALA A 34 -17.90 -40.13 12.16
CA ALA A 34 -16.98 -39.67 11.12
C ALA A 34 -16.07 -38.60 11.72
N GLY A 35 -14.77 -38.90 11.78
CA GLY A 35 -13.78 -37.98 12.29
C GLY A 35 -14.01 -36.63 11.64
N GLU A 36 -13.98 -35.56 12.45
CA GLU A 36 -13.90 -34.20 11.94
C GLU A 36 -12.80 -34.19 10.89
N ALA A 37 -13.19 -34.22 9.62
CA ALA A 37 -12.29 -33.96 8.53
C ALA A 37 -11.79 -32.56 8.84
N GLN A 38 -10.55 -32.43 9.33
CA GLN A 38 -9.88 -31.15 9.43
C GLN A 38 -10.09 -30.48 8.08
N SER A 39 -11.01 -29.51 8.05
CA SER A 39 -11.36 -28.82 6.82
C SER A 39 -10.06 -28.21 6.32
N LEU A 40 -9.49 -28.79 5.26
CA LEU A 40 -8.22 -28.34 4.70
C LEU A 40 -8.34 -26.83 4.42
N LYS A 41 -7.39 -26.05 4.98
CA LYS A 41 -7.35 -24.60 4.83
C LYS A 41 -7.50 -24.22 3.35
N PRO A 42 -8.35 -23.24 3.00
CA PRO A 42 -8.52 -22.80 1.61
C PRO A 42 -7.17 -22.39 1.00
N PRO A 43 -6.85 -22.81 -0.24
CA PRO A 43 -5.55 -22.56 -0.82
C PRO A 43 -5.45 -21.14 -1.41
N ILE A 44 -4.33 -20.47 -1.15
CA ILE A 44 -3.95 -19.25 -1.87
C ILE A 44 -2.69 -19.50 -2.69
N PHE A 45 -2.64 -18.96 -3.89
CA PHE A 45 -1.54 -19.15 -4.83
C PHE A 45 -0.79 -17.84 -5.02
N LEU A 46 0.47 -17.80 -4.57
CA LEU A 46 1.31 -16.61 -4.61
C LEU A 46 2.14 -16.57 -5.90
N VAL A 47 1.94 -15.55 -6.72
CA VAL A 47 2.62 -15.32 -8.01
C VAL A 47 3.49 -14.07 -7.93
N GLY A 48 4.75 -14.16 -8.35
CA GLY A 48 5.67 -13.01 -8.36
C GLY A 48 6.27 -12.64 -7.00
N PHE A 49 5.98 -13.42 -5.95
CA PHE A 49 6.60 -13.29 -4.63
C PHE A 49 8.00 -13.93 -4.66
N ILE A 50 9.04 -13.10 -4.62
CA ILE A 50 10.44 -13.55 -4.53
C ILE A 50 10.72 -14.32 -3.25
N SER A 51 11.73 -15.20 -3.27
CA SER A 51 11.94 -16.26 -2.27
C SER A 51 12.05 -15.79 -0.82
N TRP A 52 12.54 -14.58 -0.57
CA TRP A 52 12.66 -14.05 0.79
C TRP A 52 11.31 -13.64 1.42
N LYS A 53 10.23 -13.51 0.63
CA LYS A 53 8.88 -13.17 1.13
C LYS A 53 8.20 -14.36 1.81
N THR A 54 8.89 -14.94 2.78
CA THR A 54 8.44 -16.06 3.62
C THR A 54 7.40 -15.64 4.63
N PHE A 55 7.30 -14.34 4.94
CA PHE A 55 6.34 -13.78 5.90
C PHE A 55 4.86 -13.92 5.49
N MET A 56 4.55 -14.21 4.21
CA MET A 56 3.15 -14.28 3.75
C MET A 56 2.29 -15.34 4.47
N ASP A 57 2.89 -16.35 5.09
CA ASP A 57 2.12 -17.31 5.91
C ASP A 57 1.46 -16.63 7.12
N GLN A 58 2.11 -15.64 7.73
CA GLN A 58 1.56 -14.86 8.85
C GLN A 58 0.39 -13.96 8.41
N TRP A 59 0.40 -13.47 7.16
CA TRP A 59 -0.66 -12.62 6.63
C TRP A 59 -1.95 -13.40 6.31
N PHE A 60 -1.84 -14.73 6.24
CA PHE A 60 -2.95 -15.63 5.89
C PHE A 60 -2.98 -16.87 6.79
N PRO A 61 -3.15 -16.71 8.11
CA PRO A 61 -3.06 -17.83 9.07
C PRO A 61 -4.11 -18.91 8.80
N ASP A 62 -5.27 -18.54 8.25
CA ASP A 62 -6.37 -19.45 7.95
C ASP A 62 -6.31 -20.08 6.55
N HIS A 63 -5.24 -19.82 5.78
CA HIS A 63 -5.10 -20.33 4.42
C HIS A 63 -3.92 -21.28 4.29
N GLN A 64 -3.97 -22.12 3.25
CA GLN A 64 -2.80 -22.86 2.81
C GLN A 64 -2.06 -22.03 1.76
N VAL A 65 -0.91 -21.46 2.14
CA VAL A 65 -0.10 -20.64 1.23
C VAL A 65 0.73 -21.50 0.29
N ILE A 66 0.46 -21.38 -1.02
CA ILE A 66 1.15 -22.11 -2.08
C ILE A 66 1.94 -21.12 -2.93
N ARG A 67 3.26 -21.13 -2.78
CA ARG A 67 4.17 -20.27 -3.55
C ARG A 67 4.49 -20.87 -4.91
N LEU A 68 4.38 -20.07 -5.96
CA LEU A 68 4.81 -20.44 -7.30
C LEU A 68 6.26 -20.02 -7.54
N SER A 69 6.91 -20.69 -8.49
CA SER A 69 8.25 -20.31 -8.95
C SER A 69 8.23 -18.91 -9.55
N THR A 70 9.32 -18.15 -9.40
CA THR A 70 9.48 -16.80 -9.95
C THR A 70 10.33 -16.79 -11.22
N GLY A 71 10.37 -15.65 -11.91
CA GLY A 71 11.18 -15.45 -13.12
C GLY A 71 10.68 -16.30 -14.31
N PRO A 72 11.60 -16.84 -15.15
CA PRO A 72 11.23 -17.58 -16.37
C PRO A 72 10.35 -18.82 -16.12
N LYS A 73 10.39 -19.39 -14.90
CA LYS A 73 9.64 -20.59 -14.54
C LYS A 73 8.20 -20.31 -14.07
N THR A 74 7.83 -19.04 -13.89
CA THR A 74 6.52 -18.64 -13.33
C THR A 74 5.36 -19.24 -14.11
N LEU A 75 5.38 -19.12 -15.44
CA LEU A 75 4.32 -19.63 -16.31
C LEU A 75 4.14 -21.15 -16.16
N ALA A 76 5.22 -21.91 -16.28
CA ALA A 76 5.17 -23.36 -16.17
C ALA A 76 4.76 -23.83 -14.76
N SER A 77 5.14 -23.08 -13.72
CA SER A 77 4.67 -23.33 -12.35
C SER A 77 3.17 -23.12 -12.22
N PHE A 78 2.65 -22.03 -12.80
CA PHE A 78 1.23 -21.70 -12.79
C PHE A 78 0.38 -22.73 -13.52
N VAL A 79 0.74 -23.08 -14.76
CA VAL A 79 0.01 -24.09 -15.56
C VAL A 79 -0.13 -25.42 -14.81
N ARG A 80 0.92 -25.86 -14.10
CA ARG A 80 0.86 -27.09 -13.28
C ARG A 80 -0.10 -27.01 -12.10
N LYS A 81 -0.44 -25.81 -11.62
CA LYS A 81 -1.36 -25.60 -10.49
C LYS A 81 -2.81 -25.38 -10.91
N ILE A 82 -3.08 -25.11 -12.19
CA ILE A 82 -4.45 -24.90 -12.73
C ILE A 82 -5.43 -25.99 -12.29
N PRO A 83 -5.14 -27.31 -12.41
CA PRO A 83 -6.09 -28.35 -12.01
C PRO A 83 -6.47 -28.27 -10.52
N ARG A 84 -5.53 -27.86 -9.67
CA ARG A 84 -5.77 -27.69 -8.22
C ARG A 84 -6.59 -26.44 -7.95
N ILE A 85 -6.26 -25.33 -8.61
CA ILE A 85 -6.98 -24.06 -8.50
C ILE A 85 -8.46 -24.25 -8.87
N LEU A 86 -8.74 -24.98 -9.97
CA LEU A 86 -10.11 -25.21 -10.44
C LEU A 86 -10.88 -26.24 -9.59
N ARG A 87 -10.18 -27.14 -8.90
CA ARG A 87 -10.81 -28.17 -8.06
C ARG A 87 -11.35 -27.62 -6.75
N ASP A 88 -10.64 -26.69 -6.10
CA ASP A 88 -11.12 -26.03 -4.88
C ASP A 88 -11.67 -24.64 -5.22
N ARG A 89 -12.99 -24.47 -5.15
CA ARG A 89 -13.69 -23.22 -5.46
C ARG A 89 -13.35 -22.06 -4.51
N ARG A 90 -12.71 -22.35 -3.37
CA ARG A 90 -12.22 -21.34 -2.42
C ARG A 90 -10.82 -20.81 -2.79
N SER A 91 -10.23 -21.32 -3.87
CA SER A 91 -8.91 -20.91 -4.33
C SER A 91 -8.86 -19.42 -4.66
N GLN A 92 -7.80 -18.74 -4.21
CA GLN A 92 -7.54 -17.35 -4.56
C GLN A 92 -6.11 -17.21 -5.11
N ILE A 93 -5.91 -16.24 -6.00
CA ILE A 93 -4.59 -15.93 -6.55
C ILE A 93 -4.16 -14.56 -6.05
N TYR A 94 -2.96 -14.49 -5.48
CA TYR A 94 -2.33 -13.24 -5.08
C TYR A 94 -1.10 -12.99 -5.95
N VAL A 95 -0.97 -11.76 -6.46
CA VAL A 95 0.16 -11.33 -7.29
C VAL A 95 0.92 -10.22 -6.58
N TRP A 96 2.24 -10.33 -6.47
CA TRP A 96 3.04 -9.19 -6.00
C TRP A 96 3.14 -8.13 -7.11
N SER A 97 2.68 -6.91 -6.83
CA SER A 97 2.68 -5.82 -7.80
C SER A 97 1.96 -6.21 -9.10
N TYR A 98 2.58 -5.93 -10.25
CA TYR A 98 2.19 -6.46 -11.57
C TYR A 98 3.11 -7.60 -12.05
N LYS A 99 3.76 -8.33 -11.13
CA LYS A 99 4.74 -9.38 -11.45
C LYS A 99 4.08 -10.73 -11.76
N SER A 100 3.19 -10.75 -12.75
CA SER A 100 2.59 -11.98 -13.26
C SER A 100 2.57 -12.03 -14.79
N PRO A 101 2.70 -13.22 -15.40
CA PRO A 101 2.41 -13.39 -16.82
C PRO A 101 0.95 -13.02 -17.13
N ARG A 102 0.70 -12.35 -18.26
CA ARG A 102 -0.67 -11.93 -18.67
C ARG A 102 -1.71 -13.05 -18.64
N VAL A 103 -1.29 -14.30 -18.91
CA VAL A 103 -2.18 -15.46 -18.87
C VAL A 103 -2.79 -15.72 -17.48
N VAL A 104 -2.13 -15.30 -16.39
CA VAL A 104 -2.68 -15.43 -15.02
C VAL A 104 -3.93 -14.58 -14.89
N GLU A 105 -3.88 -13.32 -15.31
CA GLU A 105 -5.05 -12.43 -15.26
C GLU A 105 -6.18 -12.89 -16.21
N ILE A 106 -5.82 -13.37 -17.40
CA ILE A 106 -6.80 -13.93 -18.35
C ILE A 106 -7.48 -15.16 -17.75
N PHE A 107 -6.71 -16.07 -17.14
CA PHE A 107 -7.22 -17.25 -16.46
C PHE A 107 -8.18 -16.87 -15.32
N CYS A 108 -7.79 -15.95 -14.44
CA CYS A 108 -8.65 -15.50 -13.33
C CYS A 108 -9.99 -14.98 -13.84
N ARG A 109 -9.99 -14.18 -14.91
CA ARG A 109 -11.22 -13.65 -15.53
C ARG A 109 -12.08 -14.76 -16.14
N LEU A 110 -11.49 -15.67 -16.92
CA LEU A 110 -12.22 -16.74 -17.61
C LEU A 110 -12.87 -17.75 -16.64
N PHE A 111 -12.20 -18.03 -15.52
CA PHE A 111 -12.66 -19.04 -14.56
C PHE A 111 -13.25 -18.46 -13.27
N ALA A 112 -13.44 -17.13 -13.22
CA ALA A 112 -13.93 -16.40 -12.05
C ALA A 112 -13.16 -16.74 -10.76
N VAL A 113 -11.83 -16.84 -10.86
CA VAL A 113 -10.94 -17.05 -9.70
C VAL A 113 -10.52 -15.69 -9.16
N PRO A 114 -10.74 -15.39 -7.86
CA PRO A 114 -10.33 -14.11 -7.27
C PRO A 114 -8.84 -13.83 -7.48
N LEU A 115 -8.54 -12.59 -7.88
CA LEU A 115 -7.20 -12.10 -8.11
C LEU A 115 -6.97 -10.84 -7.28
N VAL A 116 -6.00 -10.90 -6.36
CA VAL A 116 -5.62 -9.78 -5.51
C VAL A 116 -4.18 -9.40 -5.78
N ARG A 117 -3.92 -8.11 -6.03
CA ARG A 117 -2.56 -7.57 -6.11
C ARG A 117 -2.10 -7.12 -4.74
N VAL A 118 -0.85 -7.40 -4.42
CA VAL A 118 -0.23 -7.07 -3.13
C VAL A 118 0.96 -6.17 -3.37
N GLU A 119 1.05 -5.09 -2.61
CA GLU A 119 2.23 -4.22 -2.60
C GLU A 119 2.56 -3.81 -1.16
N ASP A 120 3.81 -3.38 -0.94
CA ASP A 120 4.19 -2.73 0.31
C ASP A 120 3.26 -1.55 0.61
N GLY A 121 2.82 -1.45 1.87
CA GLY A 121 2.11 -0.30 2.40
C GLY A 121 2.98 0.95 2.51
N PHE A 122 2.37 2.05 2.93
CA PHE A 122 3.04 3.36 2.98
C PHE A 122 3.94 3.53 4.21
N LEU A 123 3.63 2.82 5.31
CA LEU A 123 4.44 2.74 6.52
C LEU A 123 5.05 1.34 6.61
N ARG A 124 6.31 1.20 6.21
CA ARG A 124 6.89 -0.11 5.86
C ARG A 124 7.85 -0.69 6.89
N SER A 125 9.02 -0.09 7.07
CA SER A 125 10.13 -0.63 7.87
C SER A 125 11.20 0.46 8.13
N VAL A 126 12.04 0.27 9.15
CA VAL A 126 13.18 1.16 9.43
C VAL A 126 14.23 1.09 8.31
N GLN A 127 14.45 -0.10 7.74
CA GLN A 127 15.43 -0.31 6.67
C GLN A 127 14.77 -0.41 5.29
N LEU A 128 15.55 -0.16 4.23
CA LEU A 128 15.14 -0.37 2.84
C LEU A 128 14.67 -1.81 2.62
N GLY A 129 13.67 -2.01 1.74
CA GLY A 129 13.23 -3.35 1.34
C GLY A 129 14.30 -4.25 0.74
N ALA A 130 15.38 -3.65 0.23
CA ALA A 130 16.57 -4.34 -0.24
C ALA A 130 17.26 -5.17 0.86
N MET A 131 17.02 -4.86 2.14
CA MET A 131 17.57 -5.59 3.29
C MET A 131 16.69 -6.77 3.75
N HIS A 132 15.63 -7.10 3.00
CA HIS A 132 14.74 -8.24 3.27
C HIS A 132 14.05 -8.25 4.64
N VAL A 133 13.84 -7.08 5.25
CA VAL A 133 13.04 -6.94 6.48
C VAL A 133 11.56 -7.12 6.14
N PRO A 134 10.80 -7.95 6.88
CA PRO A 134 9.35 -8.08 6.69
C PRO A 134 8.64 -6.73 6.82
N PRO A 135 7.70 -6.39 5.93
CA PRO A 135 6.96 -5.15 6.01
C PRO A 135 5.93 -5.21 7.14
N LEU A 136 5.76 -4.11 7.88
CA LEU A 136 4.68 -3.95 8.86
C LEU A 136 3.32 -3.68 8.20
N SER A 137 3.31 -3.34 6.92
CA SER A 137 2.12 -2.92 6.20
C SER A 137 2.10 -3.44 4.77
N LEU A 138 0.95 -3.94 4.34
CA LEU A 138 0.68 -4.34 2.95
C LEU A 138 -0.64 -3.74 2.47
N CYS A 139 -0.67 -3.34 1.20
CA CYS A 139 -1.88 -3.00 0.48
C CYS A 139 -2.35 -4.20 -0.33
N PHE A 140 -3.65 -4.46 -0.29
CA PHE A 140 -4.32 -5.51 -1.07
C PHE A 140 -5.32 -4.85 -2.01
N ALA A 141 -5.27 -5.20 -3.30
CA ALA A 141 -6.04 -4.53 -4.34
C ALA A 141 -6.70 -5.54 -5.27
N GLU A 142 -8.03 -5.54 -5.32
CA GLU A 142 -8.81 -6.37 -6.24
C GLU A 142 -8.96 -5.71 -7.61
N ARG A 143 -9.07 -4.37 -7.65
CA ARG A 143 -9.16 -3.59 -8.90
C ARG A 143 -7.78 -3.39 -9.50
N ALA A 144 -6.99 -2.55 -8.85
CA ALA A 144 -5.65 -2.16 -9.26
C ALA A 144 -4.89 -1.53 -8.09
N LEU A 145 -3.57 -1.56 -8.16
CA LEU A 145 -2.72 -0.94 -7.14
C LEU A 145 -2.80 0.57 -7.19
N TYR A 146 -2.62 1.21 -6.03
CA TYR A 146 -2.74 2.67 -5.84
C TYR A 146 -1.93 3.51 -6.84
N PHE A 147 -0.76 3.04 -7.26
CA PHE A 147 0.10 3.78 -8.19
C PHE A 147 -0.29 3.63 -9.67
N ASP A 148 -1.30 2.80 -10.00
CA ASP A 148 -1.77 2.63 -11.37
C ASP A 148 -2.85 3.65 -11.72
N ALA A 149 -2.47 4.71 -12.43
CA ALA A 149 -3.37 5.75 -12.88
C ALA A 149 -4.07 5.42 -14.20
N THR A 150 -3.78 4.26 -14.82
CA THR A 150 -4.39 3.86 -16.11
C THR A 150 -5.81 3.32 -15.94
N VAL A 151 -6.17 2.91 -14.73
CA VAL A 151 -7.48 2.37 -14.34
C VAL A 151 -7.85 2.86 -12.94
N GLU A 152 -9.10 2.69 -12.52
CA GLU A 152 -9.52 2.97 -11.14
C GLU A 152 -8.90 1.93 -10.19
N SER A 153 -8.18 2.37 -9.17
CA SER A 153 -7.65 1.53 -8.08
C SER A 153 -8.62 1.43 -6.91
N ASP A 154 -8.43 0.46 -6.00
CA ASP A 154 -9.23 0.36 -4.77
C ASP A 154 -9.07 1.61 -3.89
N LEU A 155 -7.87 2.20 -3.85
CA LEU A 155 -7.64 3.46 -3.13
C LEU A 155 -8.30 4.66 -3.84
N GLU A 156 -8.26 4.72 -5.17
CA GLU A 156 -8.98 5.74 -5.94
C GLU A 156 -10.50 5.65 -5.68
N HIS A 157 -11.05 4.44 -5.70
CA HIS A 157 -12.46 4.19 -5.39
C HIS A 157 -12.81 4.64 -3.97
N LEU A 158 -11.98 4.31 -2.99
CA LEU A 158 -12.16 4.74 -1.60
C LEU A 158 -12.15 6.27 -1.46
N LEU A 159 -11.16 6.94 -2.04
CA LEU A 159 -11.06 8.41 -2.06
C LEU A 159 -12.25 9.06 -2.76
N GLN A 160 -12.75 8.43 -3.83
CA GLN A 160 -13.89 8.92 -4.59
C GLN A 160 -15.21 8.76 -3.83
N THR A 161 -15.39 7.71 -3.02
CA THR A 161 -16.72 7.32 -2.50
C THR A 161 -16.91 7.44 -0.99
N TYR A 162 -15.83 7.43 -0.19
CA TYR A 162 -15.96 7.49 1.27
C TYR A 162 -16.48 8.87 1.74
N ASP A 163 -17.42 8.86 2.69
CA ASP A 163 -17.95 10.06 3.32
C ASP A 163 -17.10 10.48 4.52
N PHE A 164 -15.99 11.16 4.24
CA PHE A 164 -15.10 11.70 5.27
C PHE A 164 -15.74 12.81 6.11
N VAL A 165 -16.80 13.46 5.62
CA VAL A 165 -17.44 14.57 6.34
C VAL A 165 -18.30 14.03 7.47
N ALA A 166 -18.98 12.90 7.24
CA ALA A 166 -19.78 12.23 8.26
C ALA A 166 -18.94 11.50 9.32
N ASP A 167 -17.69 11.14 9.01
CA ASP A 167 -16.83 10.36 9.92
C ASP A 167 -15.82 11.24 10.69
N ALA A 168 -16.34 12.02 11.64
CA ALA A 168 -15.52 12.90 12.47
C ALA A 168 -14.45 12.14 13.29
N GLY A 169 -14.74 10.92 13.73
CA GLY A 169 -13.80 10.10 14.49
C GLY A 169 -12.59 9.67 13.68
N LEU A 170 -12.80 9.24 12.43
CA LEU A 170 -11.70 8.95 11.50
C LEU A 170 -10.88 10.21 11.20
N MET A 171 -11.52 11.36 11.01
CA MET A 171 -10.80 12.60 10.73
C MET A 171 -9.97 13.09 11.91
N GLU A 172 -10.44 12.89 13.15
CA GLU A 172 -9.65 13.14 14.36
C GLU A 172 -8.41 12.24 14.40
N ARG A 173 -8.59 10.93 14.14
CA ARG A 173 -7.48 9.97 14.03
C ARG A 173 -6.49 10.34 12.94
N ALA A 174 -6.97 10.84 11.79
CA ALA A 174 -6.12 11.28 10.69
C ALA A 174 -5.22 12.45 11.10
N ARG A 175 -5.78 13.48 11.76
CA ARG A 175 -5.00 14.63 12.26
C ARG A 175 -3.96 14.20 13.30
N ALA A 176 -4.36 13.38 14.27
CA ALA A 176 -3.45 12.85 15.28
C ALA A 176 -2.34 11.99 14.65
N GLY A 177 -2.70 11.15 13.68
CA GLY A 177 -1.76 10.32 12.93
C GLY A 177 -0.76 11.11 12.11
N ILE A 178 -1.20 12.19 11.44
CA ILE A 178 -0.32 13.14 10.75
C ILE A 178 0.68 13.76 11.73
N ALA A 179 0.19 14.30 12.85
CA ALA A 179 1.05 14.92 13.87
C ALA A 179 2.09 13.92 14.42
N ALA A 180 1.66 12.70 14.73
CA ALA A 180 2.54 11.64 15.22
C ALA A 180 3.58 11.21 14.16
N LEU A 181 3.18 11.08 12.89
CA LEU A 181 4.09 10.72 11.81
C LEU A 181 5.16 11.79 11.60
N ILE A 182 4.78 13.07 11.60
CA ILE A 182 5.73 14.19 11.50
C ILE A 182 6.69 14.18 12.70
N ALA A 183 6.17 14.10 13.93
CA ALA A 183 6.97 14.11 15.15
C ALA A 183 7.97 12.94 15.23
N SER A 184 7.60 11.78 14.68
CA SER A 184 8.48 10.61 14.65
C SER A 184 9.66 10.73 13.67
N ARG A 185 9.63 11.73 12.76
CA ARG A 185 10.56 11.86 11.63
C ARG A 185 10.69 10.56 10.82
N LEU A 186 9.63 9.75 10.80
CA LEU A 186 9.58 8.52 10.01
C LEU A 186 9.13 8.83 8.57
N SER A 187 9.68 8.06 7.64
CA SER A 187 9.37 8.04 6.21
C SER A 187 9.21 6.57 5.76
N LYS A 188 8.80 6.33 4.50
CA LYS A 188 8.79 4.97 3.94
C LYS A 188 10.18 4.32 3.95
N TYR A 189 11.23 5.14 3.86
CA TYR A 189 12.62 4.70 3.96
C TYR A 189 13.33 5.53 5.04
N ASN A 190 13.70 4.92 6.16
CA ASN A 190 14.32 5.60 7.30
C ASN A 190 15.85 5.46 7.32
N SER A 191 16.49 5.28 6.17
CA SER A 191 17.92 5.00 6.04
C SER A 191 18.82 6.21 5.80
N GLY A 192 18.23 7.40 5.64
CA GLY A 192 18.99 8.62 5.40
C GLY A 192 19.70 9.11 6.66
N GLN A 193 20.80 9.84 6.48
CA GLN A 193 21.57 10.43 7.56
C GLN A 193 20.92 11.74 8.01
N ASP A 194 20.86 11.96 9.33
CA ASP A 194 20.50 13.27 9.87
C ASP A 194 21.59 14.28 9.43
N THR A 195 21.19 15.40 8.85
CA THR A 195 22.12 16.35 8.22
C THR A 195 21.80 17.79 8.62
N ASP A 196 22.84 18.62 8.82
CA ASP A 196 22.67 20.08 8.96
C ASP A 196 22.31 20.69 7.60
N ILE A 197 21.00 20.89 7.39
CA ILE A 197 20.45 21.37 6.13
C ILE A 197 20.79 22.83 5.86
N GLU A 198 20.99 23.65 6.89
CA GLU A 198 21.40 25.04 6.69
C GLU A 198 22.84 25.11 6.18
N ALA A 199 23.73 24.26 6.71
CA ALA A 199 25.08 24.12 6.20
C ALA A 199 25.09 23.56 4.77
N LEU A 200 24.25 22.56 4.47
CA LEU A 200 24.21 21.90 3.16
C LEU A 200 23.59 22.78 2.07
N TYR A 201 22.46 23.46 2.36
CA TYR A 201 21.76 24.29 1.38
C TYR A 201 22.30 25.73 1.33
N GLY A 202 23.10 26.12 2.33
CA GLY A 202 23.61 27.48 2.50
C GLY A 202 22.54 28.45 3.01
N PRO A 203 22.78 29.77 2.94
CA PRO A 203 21.80 30.76 3.34
C PRO A 203 20.60 30.80 2.38
N LYS A 204 19.38 30.80 2.93
CA LYS A 204 18.16 30.93 2.13
C LYS A 204 17.99 32.39 1.67
N ARG A 205 18.26 32.65 0.38
CA ARG A 205 18.12 33.98 -0.24
C ARG A 205 16.93 34.07 -1.19
N THR A 206 16.51 32.95 -1.73
CA THR A 206 15.40 32.81 -2.69
C THR A 206 14.51 31.63 -2.27
N PRO A 207 13.32 31.47 -2.87
CA PRO A 207 12.51 30.28 -2.64
C PRO A 207 13.29 29.00 -2.95
N ARG A 208 13.13 27.99 -2.10
CA ARG A 208 13.77 26.68 -2.23
C ARG A 208 12.79 25.66 -2.79
N ILE A 209 13.24 24.97 -3.82
CA ILE A 209 12.46 23.93 -4.48
C ILE A 209 13.21 22.62 -4.39
N LEU A 210 12.58 21.61 -3.79
CA LEU A 210 13.11 20.25 -3.76
C LEU A 210 12.53 19.41 -4.88
N VAL A 211 13.40 18.85 -5.72
CA VAL A 211 13.06 17.85 -6.73
C VAL A 211 13.39 16.47 -6.17
N VAL A 212 12.39 15.59 -6.05
CA VAL A 212 12.58 14.24 -5.52
C VAL A 212 12.80 13.23 -6.64
N GLY A 213 13.96 12.57 -6.62
CA GLY A 213 14.32 11.53 -7.58
C GLY A 213 13.65 10.19 -7.29
N GLN A 214 13.46 9.39 -8.34
CA GLN A 214 12.92 8.05 -8.30
C GLN A 214 13.80 7.09 -9.11
N VAL A 215 13.59 5.79 -8.92
CA VAL A 215 14.18 4.78 -9.81
C VAL A 215 13.45 4.82 -11.15
N GLU A 216 14.17 5.15 -12.23
CA GLU A 216 13.60 5.18 -13.58
C GLU A 216 13.15 3.79 -14.00
N GLY A 217 11.96 3.72 -14.61
CA GLY A 217 11.30 2.46 -14.95
C GLY A 217 10.66 1.74 -13.74
N ASP A 218 10.52 2.41 -12.60
CA ASP A 218 9.64 1.93 -11.54
C ASP A 218 8.20 1.79 -12.03
N MET A 219 7.45 0.82 -11.50
CA MET A 219 6.07 0.57 -11.91
C MET A 219 5.16 1.77 -11.68
N SER A 220 5.41 2.56 -10.63
CA SER A 220 4.67 3.81 -10.39
C SER A 220 4.90 4.86 -11.46
N MET A 221 6.06 4.89 -12.13
CA MET A 221 6.30 5.76 -13.28
C MET A 221 5.64 5.20 -14.53
N ILE A 222 5.81 3.89 -14.79
CA ILE A 222 5.24 3.22 -15.96
C ILE A 222 3.71 3.32 -15.99
N LYS A 223 3.06 3.25 -14.82
CA LYS A 223 1.60 3.27 -14.69
C LYS A 223 1.02 4.59 -14.23
N GLY A 224 1.86 5.51 -13.77
CA GLY A 224 1.44 6.81 -13.24
C GLY A 224 1.85 7.98 -14.12
N MET A 225 2.43 7.77 -15.30
CA MET A 225 2.79 8.86 -16.22
C MET A 225 2.30 8.55 -17.63
N THR A 226 1.74 9.56 -18.29
CA THR A 226 1.38 9.50 -19.72
C THR A 226 2.58 9.73 -20.62
N ARG A 227 3.53 10.57 -20.18
CA ARG A 227 4.78 10.84 -20.87
C ARG A 227 5.95 10.30 -20.05
N GLN A 228 6.81 9.50 -20.67
CA GLN A 228 8.05 9.07 -20.01
C GLN A 228 9.01 10.24 -19.83
N MET A 229 9.61 10.31 -18.65
CA MET A 229 10.60 11.32 -18.27
C MET A 229 11.67 10.68 -17.39
N THR A 230 12.92 11.13 -17.55
CA THR A 230 14.01 10.81 -16.62
C THR A 230 13.98 11.76 -15.42
N ASN A 231 14.76 11.44 -14.38
CA ASN A 231 14.92 12.38 -13.27
C ASN A 231 15.54 13.71 -13.72
N ASN A 232 16.53 13.66 -14.62
CA ASN A 232 17.18 14.86 -15.14
C ASN A 232 16.23 15.71 -16.01
N ASP A 233 15.30 15.09 -16.74
CA ASP A 233 14.25 15.82 -17.47
C ASP A 233 13.34 16.60 -16.52
N LEU A 234 12.97 16.00 -15.37
CA LEU A 234 12.22 16.67 -14.32
C LEU A 234 13.02 17.87 -13.79
N VAL A 235 14.28 17.68 -13.39
CA VAL A 235 15.13 18.78 -12.87
C VAL A 235 15.21 19.93 -13.88
N ARG A 236 15.47 19.63 -15.16
CA ARG A 236 15.53 20.64 -16.22
C ARG A 236 14.18 21.35 -16.44
N ALA A 237 13.06 20.67 -16.25
CA ALA A 237 11.74 21.31 -16.31
C ALA A 237 11.51 22.24 -15.12
N VAL A 238 11.86 21.80 -13.92
CA VAL A 238 11.71 22.60 -12.69
C VAL A 238 12.56 23.87 -12.72
N VAL A 239 13.82 23.78 -13.14
CA VAL A 239 14.69 24.96 -13.28
C VAL A 239 14.11 25.95 -14.29
N ARG A 240 13.59 25.47 -15.43
CA ARG A 240 12.97 26.34 -16.45
C ARG A 240 11.71 27.04 -15.95
N GLU A 241 10.92 26.38 -15.11
CA GLU A 241 9.69 26.94 -14.54
C GLU A 241 9.94 27.88 -13.37
N ASN A 242 11.11 27.80 -12.73
CA ASN A 242 11.44 28.54 -11.52
C ASN A 242 12.85 29.14 -11.61
N PRO A 243 13.10 30.07 -12.56
CA PRO A 243 14.45 30.56 -12.87
C PRO A 243 15.13 31.29 -11.69
N ASP A 244 14.36 31.87 -10.78
CA ASP A 244 14.87 32.63 -9.63
C ASP A 244 14.98 31.80 -8.34
N ALA A 245 14.54 30.53 -8.36
CA ALA A 245 14.52 29.66 -7.18
C ALA A 245 15.82 28.90 -7.01
N GLN A 246 16.17 28.60 -5.77
CA GLN A 246 17.20 27.61 -5.47
C GLN A 246 16.60 26.21 -5.68
N VAL A 247 16.95 25.56 -6.80
CA VAL A 247 16.55 24.18 -7.07
C VAL A 247 17.53 23.22 -6.42
N ILE A 248 16.99 22.26 -5.66
CA ILE A 248 17.72 21.23 -4.93
C ILE A 248 17.23 19.88 -5.45
N TYR A 249 18.11 19.07 -6.01
CA TYR A 249 17.78 17.73 -6.47
C TYR A 249 18.25 16.69 -5.44
N LYS A 250 17.32 15.93 -4.89
CA LYS A 250 17.59 14.75 -4.06
C LYS A 250 17.41 13.48 -4.89
N PRO A 251 18.49 12.85 -5.39
CA PRO A 251 18.36 11.62 -6.17
C PRO A 251 17.90 10.46 -5.28
N HIS A 252 17.32 9.42 -5.90
CA HIS A 252 16.91 8.24 -5.16
C HIS A 252 18.14 7.49 -4.59
N PRO A 253 18.10 6.95 -3.35
CA PRO A 253 19.26 6.29 -2.74
C PRO A 253 19.83 5.13 -3.57
N GLU A 254 18.97 4.34 -4.23
CA GLU A 254 19.41 3.25 -5.12
C GLU A 254 20.14 3.76 -6.38
N VAL A 255 19.81 4.97 -6.85
CA VAL A 255 20.47 5.63 -7.99
C VAL A 255 21.83 6.16 -7.55
N LEU A 256 21.90 6.85 -6.40
CA LEU A 256 23.17 7.31 -5.81
C LEU A 256 24.16 6.16 -5.58
N ARG A 257 23.67 5.02 -5.08
CA ARG A 257 24.49 3.83 -4.80
C ARG A 257 24.82 3.00 -6.06
N GLY A 258 24.29 3.35 -7.23
CA GLY A 258 24.52 2.60 -8.48
C GLY A 258 24.00 1.15 -8.47
N ILE A 259 23.07 0.83 -7.56
CA ILE A 259 22.56 -0.54 -7.38
C ILE A 259 21.63 -0.93 -8.54
N ARG A 260 20.91 0.05 -9.08
CA ARG A 260 19.99 -0.17 -10.20
C ARG A 260 20.70 -0.11 -11.54
N LYS A 261 20.93 -1.29 -12.14
CA LYS A 261 21.57 -1.41 -13.47
C LYS A 261 20.60 -1.34 -14.65
N LYS A 262 19.30 -1.61 -14.42
CA LYS A 262 18.28 -1.67 -15.48
C LYS A 262 16.93 -1.08 -15.03
N PRO A 263 16.29 -0.23 -15.85
CA PRO A 263 16.88 0.43 -17.03
C PRO A 263 18.09 1.30 -16.64
N VAL A 264 18.87 1.76 -17.63
CA VAL A 264 19.94 2.73 -17.37
C VAL A 264 19.30 3.97 -16.73
N GLN A 265 19.90 4.45 -15.65
CA GLN A 265 19.41 5.61 -14.90
C GLN A 265 20.12 6.86 -15.43
N SER A 266 19.41 7.99 -15.51
CA SER A 266 20.05 9.29 -15.74
C SER A 266 21.08 9.61 -14.64
N SER A 267 22.22 10.19 -15.02
CA SER A 267 23.28 10.51 -14.06
C SER A 267 22.99 11.85 -13.37
N PRO A 268 22.92 11.92 -12.02
CA PRO A 268 22.75 13.18 -11.31
C PRO A 268 23.84 14.23 -11.61
N ASP A 269 25.02 13.81 -12.10
CA ASP A 269 26.10 14.72 -12.44
C ASP A 269 25.78 15.62 -13.65
N GLU A 270 24.88 15.20 -14.54
CA GLU A 270 24.49 15.95 -15.75
C GLU A 270 23.56 17.15 -15.50
N VAL A 271 23.23 17.43 -14.23
CA VAL A 271 22.38 18.57 -13.84
C VAL A 271 23.00 19.40 -12.72
N ARG A 272 24.25 19.12 -12.32
CA ARG A 272 24.96 19.87 -11.26
C ARG A 272 25.28 21.31 -11.63
N ASP A 273 25.32 21.62 -12.91
CA ASP A 273 25.54 22.97 -13.45
C ASP A 273 24.31 23.88 -13.29
N ILE A 274 23.13 23.30 -13.06
CA ILE A 274 21.85 24.05 -13.00
C ILE A 274 21.11 23.92 -11.65
N CYS A 275 21.56 23.05 -10.74
CA CYS A 275 20.93 22.89 -9.42
C CYS A 275 21.90 22.34 -8.36
N LEU A 276 21.50 22.41 -7.09
CA LEU A 276 22.22 21.74 -5.99
C LEU A 276 21.83 20.26 -5.94
N VAL A 277 22.74 19.37 -6.34
CA VAL A 277 22.52 17.91 -6.28
C VAL A 277 23.03 17.36 -4.96
N LEU A 278 22.15 16.74 -4.17
CA LEU A 278 22.51 16.08 -2.92
C LEU A 278 23.30 14.80 -3.24
N GLY A 279 24.60 14.83 -2.98
CA GLY A 279 25.51 13.71 -3.25
C GLY A 279 25.44 12.57 -2.22
N GLU A 280 24.80 12.83 -1.07
CA GLU A 280 24.63 11.87 0.02
C GLU A 280 23.15 11.54 0.28
N ASP A 281 22.93 10.44 0.98
CA ASP A 281 21.58 9.97 1.32
C ASP A 281 21.04 10.74 2.53
N VAL A 282 20.65 11.99 2.32
CA VAL A 282 20.06 12.87 3.35
C VAL A 282 18.69 12.35 3.78
N ALA A 283 18.38 12.34 5.08
CA ALA A 283 17.05 11.98 5.56
C ALA A 283 15.96 12.84 4.90
N LEU A 284 14.85 12.24 4.47
CA LEU A 284 13.80 12.98 3.75
C LEU A 284 13.16 14.08 4.62
N ALA A 285 13.04 13.84 5.93
CA ALA A 285 12.55 14.83 6.88
C ALA A 285 13.42 16.10 6.86
N ASP A 286 14.73 15.93 6.85
CA ASP A 286 15.69 17.04 6.77
C ASP A 286 15.66 17.69 5.40
N ALA A 287 15.59 16.90 4.33
CA ALA A 287 15.52 17.45 2.99
C ALA A 287 14.30 18.37 2.74
N PHE A 288 13.25 18.26 3.57
CA PHE A 288 12.10 19.16 3.54
C PHE A 288 12.29 20.45 4.35
N GLU A 289 13.28 20.52 5.23
CA GLU A 289 13.53 21.71 6.02
C GLU A 289 13.86 22.89 5.11
N THR A 290 13.28 24.06 5.41
CA THR A 290 13.42 25.31 4.66
C THR A 290 12.90 25.32 3.21
N VAL A 291 12.38 24.19 2.70
CA VAL A 291 11.82 24.05 1.35
C VAL A 291 10.44 24.68 1.25
N ASP A 292 10.21 25.46 0.19
CA ASP A 292 8.94 26.15 -0.06
C ASP A 292 8.00 25.35 -0.97
N ARG A 293 8.55 24.45 -1.81
CA ARG A 293 7.78 23.61 -2.72
C ARG A 293 8.54 22.32 -3.08
N VAL A 294 7.80 21.24 -3.26
CA VAL A 294 8.34 19.97 -3.75
C VAL A 294 7.82 19.68 -5.17
N TYR A 295 8.70 19.23 -6.05
CA TYR A 295 8.37 18.69 -7.36
C TYR A 295 8.66 17.20 -7.41
N THR A 296 7.71 16.44 -7.93
CA THR A 296 7.78 14.98 -8.02
C THR A 296 7.15 14.50 -9.32
N MET A 297 7.54 13.32 -9.80
CA MET A 297 6.75 12.60 -10.80
C MET A 297 5.62 11.85 -10.09
N THR A 298 5.95 10.71 -9.47
CA THR A 298 4.98 9.83 -8.80
C THR A 298 5.45 9.36 -7.42
N SER A 299 6.52 9.96 -6.88
CA SER A 299 7.16 9.51 -5.64
C SER A 299 6.22 9.63 -4.46
N LEU A 300 6.24 8.66 -3.54
CA LEU A 300 5.54 8.79 -2.27
C LEU A 300 6.04 9.98 -1.44
N SER A 301 7.28 10.42 -1.64
CA SER A 301 7.84 11.60 -0.99
C SER A 301 7.01 12.87 -1.23
N GLY A 302 6.28 12.97 -2.35
CA GLY A 302 5.34 14.07 -2.57
C GLY A 302 4.18 14.05 -1.58
N LEU A 303 3.62 12.88 -1.23
CA LEU A 303 2.63 12.80 -0.16
C LEU A 303 3.21 13.19 1.19
N GLU A 304 4.44 12.78 1.48
CA GLU A 304 5.11 13.14 2.73
C GLU A 304 5.34 14.66 2.87
N ALA A 305 5.56 15.35 1.76
CA ALA A 305 5.61 16.81 1.70
C ALA A 305 4.24 17.45 1.94
N LEU A 306 3.17 16.92 1.31
CA LEU A 306 1.79 17.38 1.55
C LEU A 306 1.39 17.25 3.02
N ILE A 307 1.72 16.10 3.63
CA ILE A 307 1.47 15.83 5.07
C ILE A 307 2.14 16.90 5.95
N ARG A 308 3.30 17.42 5.53
CA ARG A 308 4.05 18.48 6.23
C ARG A 308 3.59 19.90 5.85
N GLY A 309 2.53 20.03 5.05
CA GLY A 309 2.00 21.32 4.61
C GLY A 309 2.84 22.01 3.53
N ILE A 310 3.77 21.30 2.89
CA ILE A 310 4.58 21.84 1.79
C ILE A 310 3.80 21.68 0.48
N PRO A 311 3.60 22.76 -0.31
CA PRO A 311 3.00 22.67 -1.63
C PRO A 311 3.74 21.69 -2.54
N VAL A 312 3.00 20.90 -3.31
CA VAL A 312 3.56 19.89 -4.20
C VAL A 312 3.06 20.06 -5.62
N THR A 313 4.00 20.03 -6.57
CA THR A 313 3.72 19.94 -8.01
C THR A 313 4.02 18.52 -8.51
N CYS A 314 3.06 17.90 -9.19
CA CYS A 314 3.16 16.53 -9.72
C CYS A 314 3.25 16.52 -11.25
N PHE A 315 4.32 15.92 -11.77
CA PHE A 315 4.54 15.69 -13.21
C PHE A 315 3.94 14.36 -13.71
N GLY A 316 3.61 13.46 -12.80
CA GLY A 316 2.77 12.29 -13.07
C GLY A 316 1.45 12.38 -12.31
N MET A 317 0.76 11.26 -12.25
CA MET A 317 -0.52 11.07 -11.56
C MET A 317 -0.40 10.04 -10.41
N PRO A 318 0.40 10.31 -9.36
CA PRO A 318 0.41 9.46 -8.16
C PRO A 318 -0.98 9.44 -7.52
N PHE A 319 -1.26 8.48 -6.63
CA PHE A 319 -2.61 8.30 -6.07
C PHE A 319 -3.17 9.53 -5.33
N TYR A 320 -2.29 10.40 -4.82
CA TYR A 320 -2.64 11.62 -4.08
C TYR A 320 -2.79 12.86 -4.98
N ALA A 321 -2.50 12.76 -6.28
CA ALA A 321 -2.72 13.82 -7.26
C ALA A 321 -4.15 13.80 -7.84
N GLY A 322 -4.59 14.87 -8.49
CA GLY A 322 -5.90 14.96 -9.15
C GLY A 322 -7.08 15.22 -8.21
N TRP A 323 -6.82 15.42 -6.91
CA TRP A 323 -7.83 15.73 -5.89
C TRP A 323 -7.84 17.20 -5.47
N GLY A 324 -7.06 18.04 -6.15
CA GLY A 324 -6.90 19.47 -5.82
C GLY A 324 -6.00 19.77 -4.62
N ALA A 325 -5.33 18.77 -4.04
CA ALA A 325 -4.31 18.93 -3.00
C ALA A 325 -2.91 19.24 -3.56
N THR A 326 -2.72 19.08 -4.87
CA THR A 326 -1.46 19.25 -5.61
C THR A 326 -1.66 20.16 -6.83
N ASP A 327 -0.56 20.71 -7.33
CA ASP A 327 -0.49 21.36 -8.65
C ASP A 327 -0.09 20.30 -9.69
N ASP A 328 -1.05 19.83 -10.49
CA ASP A 328 -0.86 18.67 -11.36
C ASP A 328 -0.62 19.07 -12.82
N ARG A 329 0.40 18.47 -13.45
CA ARG A 329 0.70 18.66 -14.88
C ARG A 329 0.04 17.63 -15.78
N GLU A 330 -0.39 16.51 -15.19
CA GLU A 330 -1.30 15.55 -15.82
C GLU A 330 -2.68 15.65 -15.19
N THR A 331 -3.71 15.16 -15.88
CA THR A 331 -5.10 15.17 -15.38
C THR A 331 -5.66 13.75 -15.35
N CYS A 332 -6.48 13.43 -14.35
CA CYS A 332 -7.24 12.18 -14.29
C CYS A 332 -8.74 12.48 -14.25
N SER A 333 -9.45 12.24 -15.36
CA SER A 333 -10.89 12.55 -15.47
C SER A 333 -11.78 11.77 -14.51
N ARG A 334 -11.29 10.67 -13.94
CA ARG A 334 -12.02 9.84 -12.96
C ARG A 334 -12.00 10.43 -11.54
N ARG A 335 -10.99 11.23 -11.21
CA ARG A 335 -10.84 11.88 -9.90
C ARG A 335 -11.58 13.21 -9.92
N THR A 336 -12.81 13.20 -9.44
CA THR A 336 -13.72 14.36 -9.60
C THR A 336 -13.99 15.11 -8.30
N ARG A 337 -13.45 14.63 -7.17
CA ARG A 337 -13.58 15.27 -5.86
C ARG A 337 -12.43 16.22 -5.57
N ARG A 338 -12.70 17.19 -4.70
CA ARG A 338 -11.67 17.93 -3.97
C ARG A 338 -11.49 17.31 -2.59
N LEU A 339 -10.28 16.90 -2.25
CA LEU A 339 -9.96 16.26 -0.97
C LEU A 339 -8.89 17.05 -0.22
N THR A 340 -9.00 17.07 1.10
CA THR A 340 -7.94 17.60 1.97
C THR A 340 -6.84 16.58 2.18
N VAL A 341 -5.67 17.03 2.65
CA VAL A 341 -4.53 16.15 2.95
C VAL A 341 -4.91 15.12 4.02
N GLU A 342 -5.70 15.51 5.03
CA GLU A 342 -6.19 14.62 6.08
C GLU A 342 -7.09 13.51 5.52
N GLN A 343 -7.93 13.81 4.53
CA GLN A 343 -8.79 12.81 3.89
C GLN A 343 -7.97 11.82 3.05
N ILE A 344 -6.98 12.34 2.31
CA ILE A 344 -6.02 11.50 1.57
C ILE A 344 -5.24 10.62 2.54
N PHE A 345 -4.79 11.17 3.67
CA PHE A 345 -4.10 10.43 4.72
C PHE A 345 -4.98 9.36 5.35
N ALA A 346 -6.23 9.67 5.69
CA ALA A 346 -7.18 8.73 6.27
C ALA A 346 -7.37 7.51 5.35
N ALA A 347 -7.60 7.75 4.06
CA ALA A 347 -7.71 6.67 3.08
C ALA A 347 -6.40 5.87 2.96
N ALA A 348 -5.26 6.55 2.82
CA ALA A 348 -3.99 5.92 2.50
C ALA A 348 -3.35 5.22 3.69
N TYR A 349 -3.47 5.73 4.91
CA TYR A 349 -2.78 5.19 6.09
C TYR A 349 -3.71 4.49 7.09
N LEU A 350 -5.01 4.80 7.12
CA LEU A 350 -5.91 4.24 8.14
C LEU A 350 -6.85 3.16 7.58
N LEU A 351 -7.32 3.33 6.34
CA LEU A 351 -8.37 2.49 5.77
C LEU A 351 -7.87 1.46 4.74
N HIS A 352 -7.01 1.89 3.81
CA HIS A 352 -6.59 1.04 2.69
C HIS A 352 -5.56 -0.05 3.04
N PRO A 353 -4.47 0.24 3.76
CA PRO A 353 -3.48 -0.76 4.11
C PRO A 353 -3.93 -1.61 5.30
N ARG A 354 -3.38 -2.83 5.38
CA ARG A 354 -3.44 -3.66 6.58
C ARG A 354 -2.09 -3.63 7.27
N TYR A 355 -2.10 -3.64 8.60
CA TYR A 355 -0.90 -3.67 9.43
C TYR A 355 -0.81 -4.97 10.22
N LEU A 356 0.41 -5.49 10.35
CA LEU A 356 0.69 -6.75 11.03
C LEU A 356 1.99 -6.63 11.81
N ASP A 357 2.01 -7.08 13.06
CA ASP A 357 3.26 -7.25 13.81
C ASP A 357 4.05 -8.44 13.19
N PRO A 358 5.26 -8.23 12.67
CA PRO A 358 6.04 -9.30 12.02
C PRO A 358 6.54 -10.37 13.01
N THR A 359 6.51 -10.07 14.31
CA THR A 359 6.96 -10.96 15.40
C THR A 359 5.81 -11.82 15.89
N THR A 360 4.66 -11.21 16.22
CA THR A 360 3.51 -11.93 16.79
C THR A 360 2.53 -12.43 15.74
N GLY A 361 2.48 -11.80 14.56
CA GLY A 361 1.49 -12.08 13.53
C GLY A 361 0.11 -11.50 13.84
N GLU A 362 -0.01 -10.63 14.84
CA GLU A 362 -1.26 -9.96 15.20
C GLU A 362 -1.53 -8.74 14.31
N ASN A 363 -2.81 -8.46 14.05
CA ASN A 363 -3.18 -7.25 13.32
C ASN A 363 -2.89 -6.02 14.19
N LEU A 364 -2.39 -4.97 13.56
CA LEU A 364 -2.14 -3.68 14.21
C LEU A 364 -3.08 -2.62 13.64
N SER A 365 -3.35 -1.60 14.44
CA SER A 365 -3.75 -0.28 13.95
C SER A 365 -2.56 0.47 13.35
N PHE A 366 -2.83 1.55 12.63
CA PHE A 366 -1.77 2.46 12.16
C PHE A 366 -0.96 3.02 13.33
N GLU A 367 -1.64 3.41 14.40
CA GLU A 367 -1.06 4.02 15.59
C GLU A 367 -0.08 3.05 16.28
N GLU A 368 -0.47 1.78 16.43
CA GLU A 368 0.40 0.73 16.98
C GLU A 368 1.59 0.43 16.06
N ALA A 369 1.36 0.35 14.74
CA ALA A 369 2.43 0.12 13.77
C ALA A 369 3.46 1.27 13.77
N LEU A 370 2.99 2.51 13.90
CA LEU A 370 3.85 3.69 14.01
C LEU A 370 4.68 3.66 15.29
N ALA A 371 4.06 3.35 16.44
CA ALA A 371 4.74 3.23 17.71
C ALA A 371 5.80 2.11 17.70
N LEU A 372 5.48 0.97 17.08
CA LEU A 372 6.41 -0.15 16.92
C LEU A 372 7.62 0.24 16.06
N LEU A 373 7.42 0.94 14.95
CA LEU A 373 8.51 1.46 14.12
C LEU A 373 9.39 2.46 14.85
N ALA A 374 8.78 3.39 15.59
CA ALA A 374 9.52 4.37 16.35
C ALA A 374 10.41 3.71 17.41
N ARG A 375 9.95 2.60 18.02
CA ARG A 375 10.78 1.78 18.92
C ARG A 375 11.91 1.07 18.18
N MET A 376 11.61 0.44 17.04
CA MET A 376 12.61 -0.25 16.21
C MET A 376 13.69 0.68 15.63
N LYS A 377 13.42 1.99 15.51
CA LYS A 377 14.42 2.97 15.06
C LYS A 377 15.38 3.39 16.20
N LYS A 378 14.94 3.28 17.46
CA LYS A 378 15.71 3.69 18.65
C LYS A 378 16.59 2.59 19.23
N GLY A 379 16.18 1.34 19.07
CA GLY A 379 16.97 0.15 19.44
C GLY A 379 17.73 -0.37 18.25
#